data_AF-A0A5S9IS61-F1
#
_entry.id   AF-A0A5S9IS61-F1
#
_cell.length_a   1.000
_cell.length_b   1.000
_cell.length_c   1.000
_cell.angle_alpha   90.00
_cell.angle_beta   90.00
_cell.angle_gamma   90.00
#
_symmetry.space_group_name_H-M   'P 1'
#
loop_
_entity.id
_entity.type
_entity.pdbx_description
1 polymer ?
#
loop_
_entity_poly.entity_id
_entity_poly.type
_entity_poly.pdbx_seq_one_letter_code
_entity_poly.pdbx_strand_id
1 'polypeptide(L)'
;MLRCKDIAKLLSDSLEKELPWTQRVEIRLHLMICYVCRRYWKQLRFLHNCITNYYDKKLDKDPALSQESKKRMQDKIIEEMNK
;
A
#
# COMPACT_ATOMS: atom_id res chain seq x y z
N MET A 1 9.73 22.42 -6.59
CA MET A 1 8.48 22.01 -7.28
C MET A 1 8.68 20.58 -7.77
N LEU A 2 8.12 19.59 -7.08
CA LEU A 2 8.28 18.18 -7.47
C LEU A 2 7.61 17.91 -8.82
N ARG A 3 8.24 17.07 -9.65
CA ARG A 3 7.69 16.70 -10.95
C ARG A 3 6.53 15.74 -10.75
N CYS A 4 5.61 15.67 -11.72
CA CYS A 4 4.47 14.75 -11.66
C CYS A 4 4.88 13.29 -11.42
N LYS A 5 6.05 12.86 -11.92
CA LYS A 5 6.61 11.51 -11.70
C LYS A 5 6.98 11.27 -10.23
N ASP A 6 7.59 12.26 -9.58
CA ASP A 6 8.00 12.17 -8.18
C ASP A 6 6.75 12.14 -7.27
N ILE A 7 5.74 12.97 -7.59
CA ILE A 7 4.44 12.96 -6.90
C ILE A 7 3.70 11.64 -7.12
N ALA A 8 3.68 11.09 -8.33
CA ALA A 8 3.04 9.81 -8.60
C ALA A 8 3.63 8.68 -7.76
N LYS A 9 4.96 8.67 -7.58
CA LYS A 9 5.64 7.72 -6.69
C LYS A 9 5.23 7.92 -5.23
N LEU A 10 5.24 9.17 -4.76
CA LEU A 10 4.80 9.49 -3.39
C LEU A 10 3.32 9.11 -3.14
N LEU A 11 2.44 9.31 -4.12
CA LEU A 11 1.04 8.90 -4.03
C LEU A 11 0.93 7.37 -3.88
N SER A 12 1.68 6.60 -4.66
CA SER A 12 1.74 5.13 -4.52
C SER A 12 2.25 4.72 -3.14
N ASP A 13 3.38 5.29 -2.73
CA ASP A 13 3.99 5.04 -1.42
C ASP A 13 3.01 5.35 -0.27
N SER A 14 2.18 6.40 -0.40
CA SER A 14 1.20 6.77 0.62
C SER A 14 0.06 5.76 0.84
N LEU A 15 -0.11 4.80 -0.07
CA LEU A 15 -1.08 3.71 0.10
C LEU A 15 -0.52 2.54 0.91
N GLU A 16 0.80 2.34 0.88
CA GLU A 16 1.45 1.20 1.52
C GLU A 16 2.07 1.57 2.88
N LYS A 17 2.59 2.79 3.00
CA LYS A 17 3.32 3.26 4.19
C LYS A 17 2.91 4.67 4.60
N GLU A 18 3.14 4.97 5.86
CA GLU A 18 2.98 6.33 6.35
C GLU A 18 4.09 7.23 5.81
N LEU A 19 3.69 8.30 5.10
CA LEU A 19 4.65 9.31 4.64
C LEU A 19 4.95 10.35 5.73
N PRO A 20 6.18 10.89 5.76
CA PRO A 20 6.52 12.09 6.52
C PRO A 20 5.56 13.25 6.24
N TRP A 21 5.29 14.07 7.27
CA TRP A 21 4.37 15.20 7.17
C TRP A 21 4.72 16.19 6.06
N THR A 22 6.01 16.43 5.82
CA THR A 22 6.50 17.31 4.75
C THR A 22 6.04 16.84 3.37
N GLN A 23 6.20 15.55 3.07
CA GLN A 23 5.78 14.95 1.80
C GLN A 23 4.25 15.00 1.64
N ARG A 24 3.48 14.84 2.73
CA ARG A 24 2.02 14.99 2.69
C ARG A 24 1.61 16.41 2.26
N VAL A 25 2.32 17.44 2.72
CA VAL A 25 2.06 18.84 2.32
C VAL A 25 2.41 19.05 0.85
N GLU A 26 3.56 18.55 0.40
CA GLU A 26 3.98 18.67 -1.01
C GLU A 26 3.00 18.02 -1.97
N ILE A 27 2.49 16.83 -1.63
CA ILE A 27 1.43 16.15 -2.39
C ILE A 27 0.19 17.04 -2.48
N ARG A 28 -0.30 17.58 -1.34
CA ARG A 28 -1.49 18.43 -1.33
C ARG A 28 -1.32 19.67 -2.20
N LEU A 29 -0.18 20.36 -2.10
CA LEU A 29 0.13 21.52 -2.92
C LEU A 29 0.13 21.17 -4.41
N HIS A 30 0.76 20.06 -4.81
CA HIS A 30 0.81 19.65 -6.20
C HIS A 30 -0.57 19.24 -6.75
N LEU A 31 -1.39 18.55 -5.97
CA LEU A 31 -2.76 18.17 -6.36
C LEU A 31 -3.70 19.38 -6.53
N MET A 32 -3.41 20.50 -5.85
CA MET A 32 -4.16 21.75 -6.01
C MET A 32 -3.91 22.40 -7.39
N ILE A 33 -2.68 22.32 -7.90
CA ILE A 33 -2.29 22.98 -9.15
C ILE A 33 -2.30 22.05 -10.39
N CYS A 34 -2.12 20.74 -10.22
CA CYS A 34 -1.99 19.80 -11.31
C CYS A 34 -3.23 18.90 -11.45
N TYR A 35 -4.02 19.16 -12.49
CA TYR A 35 -5.22 18.38 -12.79
C TYR A 35 -4.91 16.89 -13.08
N VAL A 36 -3.79 16.61 -13.76
CA VAL A 36 -3.39 15.25 -14.13
C VAL A 36 -3.11 14.41 -12.88
N CYS A 37 -2.30 14.93 -11.95
CA CYS A 37 -2.02 14.23 -10.69
C CYS A 37 -3.27 14.07 -9.83
N ARG A 38 -4.19 15.05 -9.85
CA ARG A 38 -5.51 14.93 -9.19
C ARG A 38 -6.34 13.78 -9.77
N ARG A 39 -6.38 13.64 -11.09
CA ARG A 39 -7.09 12.55 -11.76
C ARG A 39 -6.43 11.20 -11.47
N TYR A 40 -5.11 11.13 -11.55
CA TYR A 40 -4.34 9.93 -11.24
C TYR A 40 -4.59 9.47 -9.80
N TRP A 41 -4.57 10.38 -8.82
CA TRP A 41 -4.84 10.04 -7.43
C TRP A 41 -6.23 9.43 -7.22
N LYS A 42 -7.26 9.96 -7.89
CA LYS A 42 -8.61 9.39 -7.84
C LYS A 42 -8.64 7.97 -8.40
N GLN A 43 -7.99 7.73 -9.54
CA GLN A 43 -7.91 6.39 -10.15
C GLN A 43 -7.17 5.40 -9.26
N LEU A 44 -6.04 5.82 -8.70
CA LEU A 44 -5.22 4.99 -7.84
C LEU A 44 -5.99 4.59 -6.56
N ARG A 45 -6.68 5.55 -5.93
CA ARG A 45 -7.53 5.27 -4.75
C ARG A 45 -8.72 4.38 -5.07
N PHE A 46 -9.33 4.56 -6.25
CA PHE A 46 -10.41 3.69 -6.71
C PHE A 46 -9.92 2.24 -6.85
N LEU A 47 -8.80 2.03 -7.56
CA LEU A 47 -8.21 0.71 -7.73
C LEU A 47 -7.86 0.07 -6.38
N HIS A 48 -7.19 0.82 -5.50
CA HIS A 48 -6.85 0.37 -4.16
C HIS A 48 -8.11 -0.09 -3.42
N ASN A 49 -9.12 0.76 -3.30
CA ASN A 49 -10.36 0.43 -2.60
C ASN A 49 -11.10 -0.78 -3.21
N CYS A 50 -11.14 -0.89 -4.54
CA CYS A 50 -11.74 -2.06 -5.20
C CYS A 50 -11.02 -3.35 -4.81
N ILE A 51 -9.69 -3.33 -4.80
CA ILE A 51 -8.87 -4.48 -4.39
C ILE A 51 -9.08 -4.78 -2.91
N THR A 52 -8.97 -3.78 -2.02
CA THR A 52 -9.13 -4.00 -0.58
C THR A 52 -10.52 -4.53 -0.26
N ASN A 53 -11.58 -3.95 -0.82
CA ASN A 53 -12.96 -4.40 -0.63
C ASN A 53 -13.23 -5.78 -1.25
N TYR A 54 -12.56 -6.12 -2.37
CA TYR A 54 -12.64 -7.46 -2.93
C TYR A 54 -12.02 -8.50 -2.00
N TYR A 55 -10.85 -8.20 -1.44
CA TYR A 55 -10.22 -9.08 -0.45
C TYR A 55 -11.03 -9.15 0.84
N ASP A 56 -11.53 -8.03 1.34
CA ASP A 56 -12.34 -7.97 2.57
C ASP A 56 -13.62 -8.83 2.43
N LYS A 57 -14.34 -8.69 1.31
CA LYS A 57 -15.55 -9.51 1.04
C LYS A 57 -15.26 -10.97 0.72
N LYS A 58 -14.08 -11.30 0.20
CA LYS A 58 -13.73 -12.69 -0.19
C LYS A 58 -13.05 -13.46 0.96
N LEU A 59 -12.45 -12.75 1.92
CA LEU A 59 -11.76 -13.31 3.08
C LEU A 59 -12.66 -13.45 4.33
N ASP A 60 -13.97 -13.18 4.21
CA ASP A 60 -14.97 -13.60 5.21
C ASP A 60 -15.03 -15.15 5.38
N LYS A 61 -14.28 -15.87 4.54
CA LYS A 61 -13.85 -17.26 4.78
C LYS A 61 -12.38 -17.25 5.20
N ASP A 62 -12.16 -17.05 6.49
CA ASP A 62 -10.93 -17.32 7.25
C ASP A 62 -9.60 -17.17 6.44
N PRO A 63 -8.96 -15.99 6.44
CA PRO A 63 -7.64 -15.79 5.84
C PRO A 63 -6.52 -16.36 6.71
N ALA A 64 -6.81 -17.16 7.74
CA ALA A 64 -5.75 -17.76 8.53
C ALA A 64 -4.92 -18.68 7.64
N LEU A 65 -3.60 -18.46 7.61
CA LEU A 65 -2.66 -19.46 7.13
C LEU A 65 -3.07 -20.82 7.73
N SER A 66 -3.13 -21.84 6.88
CA SER A 66 -3.35 -23.21 7.36
C SER A 66 -2.34 -23.50 8.48
N GLN A 67 -2.74 -24.29 9.46
CA GLN A 67 -1.85 -24.64 10.59
C GLN A 67 -0.54 -25.27 10.09
N GLU A 68 -0.59 -25.98 8.98
CA GLU A 68 0.58 -26.51 8.28
C GLU A 68 1.51 -25.42 7.74
N SER A 69 0.97 -24.37 7.12
CA SER A 69 1.76 -23.26 6.60
C SER A 69 2.40 -22.44 7.74
N LYS A 70 1.70 -22.28 8.86
CA LYS A 70 2.25 -21.64 10.08
C LYS A 70 3.41 -22.44 10.67
N LYS A 71 3.26 -23.76 10.81
CA LYS A 71 4.34 -24.64 11.29
C LYS A 71 5.58 -24.57 10.39
N ARG A 72 5.40 -24.70 9.08
CA ARG A 72 6.52 -24.61 8.11
C ARG A 72 7.30 -23.30 8.20
N MET A 73 6.61 -22.19 8.47
CA MET A 73 7.28 -20.89 8.66
C MET A 73 8.02 -20.83 10.00
N GLN A 74 7.44 -21.33 11.09
CA GLN A 74 8.10 -21.42 12.39
C GLN A 74 9.35 -22.30 12.35
N ASP A 75 9.25 -23.49 11.75
CA ASP A 75 10.36 -24.45 11.68
C ASP A 75 11.57 -23.84 10.94
N LYS A 76 11.33 -23.11 9.84
CA LYS A 76 12.39 -22.41 9.11
C LYS A 76 13.02 -21.26 9.89
N ILE A 77 12.23 -20.51 10.67
CA ILE A 77 12.78 -19.45 11.52
C ILE A 77 13.68 -20.05 12.61
N ILE A 78 13.26 -21.17 13.21
CA ILE A 78 14.04 -21.88 14.22
C ILE A 78 15.32 -22.49 13.63
N GLU A 79 15.27 -23.06 12.43
CA GLU A 79 16.45 -23.54 11.71
C GLU A 79 17.47 -22.42 11.47
N GLU A 80 17.03 -21.25 10.98
CA GLU A 80 17.93 -20.11 10.74
C GLU A 80 18.47 -19.48 12.03
N MET A 81 17.74 -19.56 13.14
CA MET A 81 18.20 -19.07 14.46
C MET A 81 19.21 -20.00 15.15
N ASN A 82 19.21 -21.30 14.82
CA ASN A 82 20.11 -22.31 15.41
C ASN A 82 21.38 -22.54 14.58
N LYS A 83 21.56 -21.77 13.51
CA LYS A 83 22.69 -21.82 12.58
C LYS A 83 23.68 -20.70 12.91
#